data_AF-A0A969PPR8-F1
#
_entry.id   AF-A0A969PPR8-F1
#
_cell.length_a   1.000
_cell.length_b   1.000
_cell.length_c   1.000
_cell.angle_alpha   90.00
_cell.angle_beta   90.00
_cell.angle_gamma   90.00
#
_symmetry.space_group_name_H-M   'P 1'
#
loop_
_entity.id
_entity.type
_entity.pdbx_description
1 polymer ?
#
loop_
_entity_poly.entity_id
_entity_poly.type
_entity_poly.pdbx_seq_one_letter_code
_entity_poly.pdbx_strand_id
1 'polypeptide(L)'
;MAESKSKKLPNFSSDRELVEFFETHDLGEYESELPEANFEVDIKQSHYLVSIDRALMSQLLEIAKDQQVSVEILLDSWLKEKLVKAS
;
A
#
# COMPACT_ATOMS: atom_id res chain seq x y z
N MET A 1 -17.58 9.87 -9.17
CA MET A 1 -16.36 9.59 -9.98
C MET A 1 -16.79 9.78 -11.43
N ALA A 2 -16.05 10.54 -12.23
CA ALA A 2 -16.45 10.85 -13.59
C ALA A 2 -16.33 9.59 -14.47
N GLU A 3 -17.40 9.21 -15.15
CA GLU A 3 -17.37 8.14 -16.15
C GLU A 3 -16.50 8.57 -17.33
N SER A 4 -15.28 8.06 -17.37
CA SER A 4 -14.41 8.14 -18.54
C SER A 4 -15.02 7.26 -19.64
N LYS A 5 -15.13 7.77 -20.87
CA LYS A 5 -15.58 6.95 -22.00
C LYS A 5 -14.62 5.77 -22.18
N SER A 6 -15.05 4.55 -21.85
CA SER A 6 -14.25 3.35 -22.06
C SER A 6 -13.96 3.15 -23.55
N LYS A 7 -12.68 2.93 -23.87
CA LYS A 7 -12.21 2.64 -25.22
C LYS A 7 -12.41 1.15 -25.52
N LYS A 8 -12.45 0.82 -26.82
CA LYS A 8 -12.51 -0.58 -27.28
C LYS A 8 -11.11 -1.17 -27.33
N LEU A 9 -10.97 -2.43 -26.91
CA LEU A 9 -9.71 -3.16 -27.02
C LEU A 9 -9.40 -3.43 -28.50
N PRO A 10 -8.14 -3.20 -28.94
CA PRO A 10 -7.73 -3.53 -30.30
C PRO A 10 -7.56 -5.05 -30.47
N ASN A 11 -7.64 -5.52 -31.71
CA ASN A 11 -7.30 -6.91 -32.04
C ASN A 11 -5.79 -7.04 -32.19
N PHE A 12 -5.17 -7.96 -31.46
CA PHE A 12 -3.73 -8.22 -31.54
C PHE A 12 -3.44 -9.29 -32.60
N SER A 13 -2.45 -9.02 -33.46
CA SER A 13 -2.01 -9.94 -34.52
C SER A 13 -0.84 -10.82 -34.09
N SER A 14 -0.22 -10.53 -32.93
CA SER A 14 0.85 -11.34 -32.33
C SER A 14 0.94 -11.15 -30.82
N ASP A 15 1.50 -12.14 -30.12
CA ASP A 15 1.74 -12.08 -28.67
C ASP A 15 2.65 -10.89 -28.29
N ARG A 16 3.60 -10.53 -29.17
CA ARG A 16 4.51 -9.40 -28.95
C ARG A 16 3.77 -8.06 -28.94
N GLU A 17 2.78 -7.91 -29.81
CA GLU A 17 1.92 -6.72 -29.88
C GLU A 17 1.03 -6.60 -28.64
N LEU A 18 0.55 -7.74 -28.12
CA LEU A 18 -0.19 -7.77 -26.85
C LEU A 18 0.68 -7.31 -25.69
N VAL A 19 1.90 -7.86 -25.57
CA VAL A 19 2.83 -7.46 -24.50
C VAL A 19 3.17 -5.97 -24.58
N GLU A 20 3.50 -5.48 -25.78
CA GLU A 20 3.81 -4.06 -26.00
C GLU A 20 2.62 -3.16 -25.63
N PHE A 21 1.38 -3.58 -25.95
CA PHE A 21 0.19 -2.86 -25.55
C PHE A 21 0.01 -2.80 -24.03
N PHE A 22 0.19 -3.92 -23.33
CA PHE A 22 0.10 -3.99 -21.86
C PHE A 22 1.16 -3.12 -21.16
N GLU A 23 2.35 -2.96 -21.74
CA GLU A 23 3.41 -2.12 -21.17
C GLU A 23 3.20 -0.62 -21.43
N THR A 24 2.53 -0.27 -22.52
CA THR A 24 2.43 1.12 -23.00
C THR A 24 1.09 1.79 -22.74
N HIS A 25 0.03 1.00 -22.47
CA HIS A 25 -1.34 1.50 -22.29
C HIS A 25 -1.89 1.18 -20.90
N ASP A 26 -2.69 2.10 -20.36
CA ASP A 26 -3.44 1.87 -19.13
C ASP A 26 -4.70 1.05 -19.43
N LEU A 27 -4.78 -0.15 -18.85
CA LEU A 27 -5.94 -1.05 -18.99
C LEU A 27 -7.20 -0.48 -18.34
N GLY A 28 -7.08 0.46 -17.40
CA GLY A 28 -8.22 1.17 -16.81
C GLY A 28 -9.04 1.95 -17.84
N GLU A 29 -8.44 2.35 -18.97
CA GLU A 29 -9.18 3.00 -20.06
C GLU A 29 -10.12 2.04 -20.82
N TYR A 30 -9.98 0.73 -20.62
CA TYR A 30 -10.70 -0.34 -21.33
C TYR A 30 -11.62 -1.15 -20.40
N GLU A 31 -11.89 -0.65 -19.19
CA GLU A 31 -12.64 -1.34 -18.12
C GLU A 31 -13.95 -2.01 -18.60
N SER A 32 -14.72 -1.34 -19.47
CA SER A 32 -16.00 -1.89 -19.99
C SER A 32 -15.85 -3.14 -20.87
N GLU A 33 -14.66 -3.41 -21.43
CA GLU A 33 -14.40 -4.60 -22.25
C GLU A 33 -13.61 -5.68 -21.49
N LEU A 34 -13.15 -5.38 -20.27
CA LEU A 34 -12.49 -6.35 -19.41
C LEU A 34 -13.54 -7.19 -18.66
N PRO A 35 -13.33 -8.50 -18.53
CA PRO A 35 -14.21 -9.33 -17.73
C PRO A 35 -14.13 -8.94 -16.26
N GLU A 36 -15.29 -8.94 -15.58
CA GLU A 36 -15.37 -8.65 -14.16
C GLU A 36 -14.63 -9.75 -13.36
N ALA A 37 -13.58 -9.36 -12.65
CA ALA A 37 -12.77 -10.27 -11.85
C ALA A 37 -13.09 -10.07 -10.37
N ASN A 38 -13.71 -11.09 -9.75
CA ASN A 38 -13.96 -11.11 -8.32
C ASN A 38 -12.83 -11.89 -7.63
N PHE A 39 -12.04 -11.20 -6.80
CA PHE A 39 -10.97 -11.81 -6.01
C PHE A 39 -10.99 -11.27 -4.59
N GLU A 40 -10.72 -12.14 -3.62
CA GLU A 40 -10.55 -11.75 -2.23
C GLU A 40 -9.08 -11.40 -1.99
N VAL A 41 -8.81 -10.14 -1.68
CA VAL A 41 -7.48 -9.70 -1.24
C VAL A 41 -7.45 -9.76 0.29
N ASP A 42 -6.77 -10.76 0.84
CA ASP A 42 -6.47 -10.82 2.27
C ASP A 42 -5.08 -10.21 2.52
N ILE A 43 -5.03 -8.89 2.73
CA ILE A 43 -3.78 -8.19 3.09
C ILE A 43 -3.50 -8.45 4.57
N LYS A 44 -2.81 -9.56 4.87
CA LYS A 44 -2.40 -9.89 6.24
C LYS A 44 -1.20 -9.06 6.67
N GLN A 45 -1.44 -8.04 7.49
CA GLN A 45 -0.36 -7.38 8.23
C GLN A 45 0.04 -8.26 9.43
N SER A 46 1.34 -8.49 9.59
CA SER A 46 1.86 -9.20 10.77
C SER A 46 1.95 -8.23 11.94
N HIS A 47 1.19 -8.49 13.01
CA HIS A 47 1.25 -7.69 14.23
C HIS A 47 2.08 -8.41 15.30
N TYR A 48 3.08 -7.71 15.82
CA TYR A 48 3.87 -8.18 16.96
C TYR A 48 3.51 -7.32 18.18
N LEU A 49 3.11 -7.98 19.27
CA LEU A 49 2.74 -7.32 20.52
C LEU A 49 3.92 -7.39 21.50
N VAL A 50 4.28 -6.23 22.06
CA VAL A 50 5.34 -6.11 23.06
C VAL A 50 4.81 -5.40 24.29
N SER A 51 5.20 -5.87 25.47
CA SER A 51 4.86 -5.19 26.73
C SER A 51 5.82 -4.04 26.97
N ILE A 52 5.29 -2.86 27.29
CA ILE A 52 6.04 -1.66 27.63
C ILE A 52 5.65 -1.27 29.07
N ASP A 53 6.64 -0.87 29.87
CA ASP A 53 6.38 -0.34 31.21
C ASP A 53 5.39 0.82 31.18
N ARG A 54 4.53 0.92 32.21
CA ARG A 54 3.46 1.92 32.26
C ARG A 54 4.00 3.34 32.26
N ALA A 55 5.03 3.63 33.06
CA ALA A 55 5.57 4.98 33.16
C ALA A 55 6.24 5.40 31.85
N LEU A 56 6.95 4.45 31.22
CA LEU A 56 7.54 4.67 29.91
C LEU A 56 6.47 4.90 28.83
N MET A 57 5.39 4.11 28.81
CA MET A 57 4.30 4.30 27.86
C MET A 57 3.61 5.66 28.01
N SER A 58 3.43 6.14 29.25
CA SER A 58 2.92 7.49 29.49
C SER A 58 3.79 8.58 28.88
N GLN A 59 5.11 8.47 28.99
CA GLN A 59 6.04 9.42 28.36
C GLN A 59 5.97 9.35 26.83
N LEU A 60 5.91 8.14 26.27
CA LEU A 60 5.79 7.94 24.82
C LEU A 60 4.51 8.57 24.25
N LEU A 61 3.39 8.47 24.98
CA LEU A 61 2.12 9.06 24.57
C LEU A 61 2.16 10.60 24.56
N GLU A 62 2.78 11.22 25.56
CA GLU A 62 2.96 12.68 25.59
C GLU A 62 3.83 13.15 24.41
N ILE A 63 4.95 12.45 24.14
CA ILE A 63 5.83 12.78 23.02
C ILE A 63 5.11 12.62 21.67
N ALA A 64 4.35 11.54 21.49
CA ALA A 64 3.58 11.29 20.28
C ALA A 64 2.53 12.39 20.05
N LYS A 65 1.85 12.81 21.12
CA LYS A 65 0.88 13.90 21.11
C LYS A 65 1.53 15.24 20.73
N ASP A 66 2.67 15.58 21.33
CA ASP A 66 3.41 16.81 21.02
C ASP A 66 3.87 16.83 19.55
N GLN A 67 4.20 15.67 18.98
CA GLN A 67 4.59 15.51 17.59
C GLN A 67 3.41 15.31 16.62
N GLN A 68 2.16 15.28 17.12
CA GLN A 68 0.94 15.01 16.34
C GLN A 68 0.98 13.71 15.52
N VAL A 69 1.63 12.67 16.06
CA VAL A 69 1.69 11.33 15.46
C VAL A 69 1.11 10.29 16.41
N SER A 70 0.77 9.10 15.91
CA SER A 70 0.40 7.98 16.78
C SER A 70 1.64 7.44 17.50
N VAL A 71 1.43 6.87 18.69
CA VAL A 71 2.51 6.21 19.44
C VAL A 71 3.11 5.02 18.67
N GLU A 72 2.31 4.35 17.83
CA GLU A 72 2.79 3.28 16.95
C GLU A 72 3.78 3.81 15.91
N ILE A 73 3.47 4.92 15.23
CA ILE A 73 4.35 5.54 14.24
C ILE A 73 5.64 6.03 14.91
N LEU A 74 5.52 6.66 16.08
CA LEU A 74 6.68 7.12 16.85
C LEU A 74 7.63 5.95 17.18
N LEU A 75 7.07 4.86 17.71
CA LEU A 75 7.83 3.68 18.09
C LEU A 75 8.47 2.99 16.89
N ASP A 76 7.74 2.81 15.79
CA ASP A 76 8.25 2.21 14.56
C ASP A 76 9.46 2.99 14.02
N SER A 77 9.34 4.33 13.97
CA SER A 77 10.44 5.21 13.54
C SER A 77 11.67 5.08 14.44
N TRP A 78 11.49 5.17 15.76
CA TRP A 78 12.60 5.06 16.71
C TRP A 78 13.27 3.69 16.68
N LEU A 79 12.49 2.61 16.56
CA LEU A 79 13.03 1.25 16.44
C LEU A 79 13.88 1.11 15.19
N LYS A 80 13.43 1.63 14.04
CA LYS A 80 14.21 1.65 12.80
C LYS A 80 15.53 2.40 12.97
N GLU A 81 15.51 3.58 13.58
CA GLU A 81 16.74 4.34 13.85
C GLU A 81 17.72 3.58 14.76
N LYS A 82 17.22 2.89 15.77
CA LYS A 82 18.07 2.11 16.69
C LYS A 82 18.65 0.87 16.02
N LEU A 83 17.91 0.21 15.15
CA LEU A 83 18.39 -0.95 14.40
C LEU A 83 19.53 -0.58 13.45
N VAL A 84 19.46 0.58 12.77
CA VAL A 84 20.55 1.08 11.92
C VAL A 84 21.85 1.31 12.72
N LYS A 85 21.74 1.70 13.99
CA LYS A 85 22.91 1.93 14.87
C LYS A 85 23.44 0.65 15.53
N ALA A 86 22.62 -0.39 15.60
CA ALA A 86 22.97 -1.66 16.21
C ALA A 86 23.56 -2.66 15.21
N SER A 87 23.46 -2.37 13.91
CA SER A 87 23.99 -3.15 12.80
C SER A 87 25.29 -2.57 12.25
#